data_AF-A0A7J6NJ86-F1
#
_entry.id   AF-A0A7J6NJ86-F1
#
_cell.length_a   1.000
_cell.length_b   1.000
_cell.length_c   1.000
_cell.angle_alpha   90.00
_cell.angle_beta   90.00
_cell.angle_gamma   90.00
#
_symmetry.space_group_name_H-M   'P 1'
#
loop_
_entity.id
_entity.type
_entity.pdbx_description
1 polymer ?
#
loop_
_entity_poly.entity_id
_entity_poly.type
_entity_poly.pdbx_seq_one_letter_code
_entity_poly.pdbx_strand_id
1 'polypeptide(L)'
;MQVLGGVDVKGPQLYQIYPHGSTDSLPFAAMGSGSLAAMSVLETGYKDNMTAEEGVELVKKAITAGVMNDLGSGGNVDCVIITKDHSPKHIRPAARPTPRTFRNPAGYKFPIGTTPVVTTVTKTIIKDGEFVPIDGDGDQEMVQA
;
A
#
# COMPACT_ATOMS: atom_id res chain seq x y z
N MET A 1 2.80 -17.06 -5.92
CA MET A 1 3.66 -16.46 -6.95
C MET A 1 4.45 -15.34 -6.30
N GLN A 2 5.76 -15.28 -6.51
CA GLN A 2 6.63 -14.25 -5.92
C GLN A 2 7.65 -13.76 -6.94
N VAL A 3 8.07 -12.51 -6.80
CA VAL A 3 9.23 -11.93 -7.48
C VAL A 3 10.30 -11.72 -6.41
N LEU A 4 11.48 -12.29 -6.63
CA LEU A 4 12.65 -12.17 -5.76
C LEU A 4 13.70 -11.34 -6.50
N GLY A 5 14.06 -10.18 -5.94
CA GLY A 5 15.10 -9.31 -6.49
C GLY A 5 16.15 -9.00 -5.44
N GLY A 6 17.41 -8.88 -5.87
CA GLY A 6 18.51 -8.54 -4.97
C GLY A 6 19.80 -8.27 -5.72
N VAL A 7 20.82 -7.82 -4.98
CA VAL A 7 22.18 -7.63 -5.49
C VAL A 7 23.13 -8.39 -4.58
N ASP A 8 23.96 -9.25 -5.16
CA ASP A 8 24.98 -10.02 -4.45
C ASP A 8 26.35 -9.88 -5.13
N VAL A 9 27.31 -10.73 -4.75
CA VAL A 9 28.67 -10.75 -5.32
C VAL A 9 28.72 -11.02 -6.83
N LYS A 10 27.66 -11.61 -7.41
CA LYS A 10 27.54 -11.85 -8.86
C LYS A 10 26.84 -10.70 -9.58
N GLY A 11 26.29 -9.73 -8.84
CA GLY A 11 25.59 -8.57 -9.38
C GLY A 11 24.08 -8.58 -9.12
N PRO A 12 23.31 -7.71 -9.80
CA PRO A 12 21.85 -7.66 -9.66
C PRO A 12 21.20 -8.92 -10.27
N GLN A 13 20.25 -9.50 -9.55
CA GLN A 13 19.53 -10.69 -9.96
C GLN A 13 18.03 -10.53 -9.71
N LEU A 14 17.21 -11.12 -10.58
CA LEU A 14 15.76 -11.09 -10.51
C LEU A 14 15.19 -12.47 -10.89
N TYR A 15 14.36 -13.02 -10.01
CA TYR A 15 13.76 -14.34 -10.15
C TYR A 15 12.25 -14.29 -9.97
N GLN A 16 11.54 -15.13 -10.73
CA GLN A 16 10.13 -15.44 -10.56
C GLN A 16 9.99 -16.82 -9.96
N ILE A 17 9.17 -16.96 -8.92
CA ILE A 17 8.94 -18.24 -8.22
C ILE A 17 7.45 -18.60 -8.30
N TYR A 18 7.17 -19.71 -8.96
CA TYR A 18 5.80 -20.24 -9.12
C TYR A 18 5.43 -21.14 -7.94
N PRO A 19 4.12 -21.29 -7.62
CA PRO A 19 3.67 -22.09 -6.48
C PRO A 19 4.10 -23.56 -6.53
N HIS A 20 4.29 -24.12 -7.72
CA HIS A 20 4.77 -25.48 -7.92
C HIS A 20 6.30 -25.62 -7.88
N GLY A 21 7.02 -24.54 -7.54
CA GLY A 21 8.46 -24.54 -7.33
C GLY A 21 9.32 -24.32 -8.56
N SER A 22 8.76 -24.04 -9.75
CA SER A 22 9.60 -23.59 -10.87
C SER A 22 10.10 -22.17 -10.64
N THR A 23 11.25 -21.90 -11.23
CA THR A 23 11.93 -20.61 -11.17
C THR A 23 12.29 -20.14 -12.56
N ASP A 24 12.18 -18.84 -12.80
CA ASP A 24 12.64 -18.19 -14.03
C ASP A 24 13.49 -16.96 -13.69
N SER A 25 14.46 -16.62 -14.54
CA SER A 25 15.42 -15.53 -14.34
C SER A 25 15.43 -14.63 -15.57
N LEU A 26 14.89 -13.43 -15.43
CA LEU A 26 14.72 -12.48 -16.53
C LEU A 26 15.14 -11.06 -16.10
N PRO A 27 15.50 -10.16 -17.04
CA PRO A 27 15.88 -8.78 -16.73
C PRO A 27 14.75 -7.94 -16.10
N PHE A 28 13.50 -8.30 -16.37
CA PHE A 28 12.30 -7.74 -15.76
C PHE A 28 11.27 -8.84 -15.52
N ALA A 29 10.36 -8.62 -14.58
CA ALA A 29 9.33 -9.58 -14.22
C ALA A 29 8.04 -8.87 -13.79
N ALA A 30 6.89 -9.48 -14.11
CA ALA A 30 5.58 -9.04 -13.66
C ALA A 30 4.74 -10.27 -13.28
N MET A 31 4.22 -10.28 -12.05
CA MET A 31 3.42 -11.39 -11.50
C MET A 31 2.13 -10.86 -10.89
N GLY A 32 1.13 -11.73 -10.74
CA GLY A 32 -0.21 -11.37 -10.23
C GLY A 32 -1.26 -11.25 -11.34
N SER A 33 -2.48 -10.84 -10.99
CA SER A 33 -3.59 -10.70 -11.95
C SER A 33 -3.37 -9.57 -12.96
N GLY A 34 -2.72 -8.48 -12.54
CA GLY A 34 -2.38 -7.35 -13.41
C GLY A 34 -1.08 -7.52 -14.21
N SER A 35 -0.50 -8.71 -14.22
CA SER A 35 0.82 -8.95 -14.83
C SER A 35 0.85 -8.66 -16.33
N LEU A 36 -0.20 -8.99 -17.08
CA LEU A 36 -0.24 -8.75 -18.53
C LEU A 36 -0.24 -7.26 -18.87
N ALA A 37 -0.96 -6.44 -18.09
CA ALA A 37 -0.97 -4.99 -18.27
C ALA A 37 0.37 -4.35 -17.86
N ALA A 38 1.01 -4.88 -16.81
CA ALA A 38 2.35 -4.44 -16.44
C ALA A 38 3.41 -4.87 -17.48
N MET A 39 3.28 -6.09 -18.03
CA MET A 39 4.22 -6.64 -19.00
C MET A 39 4.22 -5.84 -20.30
N SER A 40 3.07 -5.38 -20.78
CA SER A 40 3.01 -4.55 -22.00
C SER A 40 3.83 -3.25 -21.85
N VAL A 41 3.82 -2.65 -20.66
CA VAL A 41 4.60 -1.45 -20.35
C VAL A 41 6.09 -1.78 -20.19
N LEU A 42 6.42 -2.90 -19.52
CA LEU A 42 7.79 -3.35 -19.36
C LEU A 42 8.45 -3.67 -20.70
N GLU A 43 7.79 -4.45 -21.56
CA GLU A 43 8.26 -4.79 -22.92
C GLU A 43 8.46 -3.55 -23.79
N THR A 44 7.60 -2.54 -23.64
CA THR A 44 7.70 -1.29 -24.42
C THR A 44 8.81 -0.37 -23.93
N GLY A 45 9.05 -0.34 -22.61
CA GLY A 45 9.88 0.69 -21.97
C GLY A 45 11.22 0.22 -21.40
N TYR A 46 11.42 -1.09 -21.24
CA TYR A 46 12.68 -1.65 -20.75
C TYR A 46 13.79 -1.42 -21.78
N LYS A 47 14.96 -1.06 -21.27
CA LYS A 47 16.21 -0.99 -22.03
C LYS A 47 17.35 -1.43 -21.13
N ASP A 48 18.43 -1.95 -21.71
CA ASP A 48 19.62 -2.24 -20.93
C ASP A 48 20.28 -0.94 -20.45
N ASN A 49 20.98 -1.01 -19.31
CA ASN A 49 21.72 0.11 -18.71
C ASN A 49 20.86 1.33 -18.31
N MET A 50 19.63 1.10 -17.84
CA MET A 50 18.80 2.15 -17.24
C MET A 50 19.42 2.74 -15.97
N THR A 51 19.18 4.02 -15.73
CA THR A 51 19.44 4.60 -14.41
C THR A 51 18.39 4.14 -13.40
N ALA A 52 18.68 4.30 -12.10
CA ALA A 52 17.72 3.95 -11.05
C ALA A 52 16.42 4.77 -11.18
N GLU A 53 16.53 6.04 -11.56
CA GLU A 53 15.39 6.94 -11.78
C GLU A 53 14.53 6.48 -12.95
N GLU A 54 15.16 6.12 -14.07
CA GLU A 54 14.45 5.57 -15.24
C GLU A 54 13.73 4.27 -14.88
N GLY A 55 14.38 3.39 -14.12
CA GLY A 55 13.79 2.14 -13.63
C GLY A 55 12.57 2.38 -12.73
N VAL A 56 12.66 3.33 -11.80
CA VAL A 56 11.54 3.70 -10.93
C VAL A 56 10.36 4.25 -11.73
N GLU A 57 10.60 5.11 -12.72
CA GLU A 57 9.54 5.64 -13.58
C GLU A 57 8.89 4.56 -14.44
N LEU A 58 9.67 3.60 -14.96
CA LEU A 58 9.13 2.45 -15.69
C LEU A 58 8.24 1.58 -14.79
N VAL A 59 8.72 1.23 -13.59
CA VAL A 59 7.96 0.44 -12.62
C VAL A 59 6.67 1.16 -12.20
N LYS A 60 6.72 2.48 -11.96
CA LYS A 60 5.52 3.28 -11.66
C LYS A 60 4.49 3.17 -12.78
N LYS A 61 4.91 3.28 -14.04
CA LYS A 61 4.01 3.13 -15.20
C LYS A 61 3.45 1.72 -15.31
N ALA A 62 4.28 0.69 -15.14
CA ALA A 62 3.88 -0.71 -15.26
C ALA A 62 2.84 -1.10 -14.20
N ILE A 63 3.08 -0.76 -12.93
CA ILE A 63 2.11 -1.03 -11.86
C ILE A 63 0.85 -0.17 -12.04
N THR A 64 0.97 1.09 -12.48
CA THR A 64 -0.20 1.92 -12.78
C THR A 64 -1.05 1.33 -13.90
N ALA A 65 -0.44 0.73 -14.93
CA ALA A 65 -1.18 0.02 -15.97
C ALA A 65 -1.93 -1.19 -15.40
N GLY A 66 -1.32 -1.96 -14.50
CA GLY A 66 -2.02 -3.00 -13.73
C GLY A 66 -3.21 -2.46 -12.95
N VAL A 67 -3.00 -1.41 -12.14
CA VAL A 67 -4.05 -0.76 -11.33
C VAL A 67 -5.23 -0.26 -12.17
N MET A 68 -4.98 0.27 -13.36
CA MET A 68 -6.04 0.86 -14.19
C MET A 68 -6.78 -0.16 -15.06
N ASN A 69 -6.18 -1.33 -15.31
CA ASN A 69 -6.72 -2.30 -16.28
C ASN A 69 -7.08 -3.67 -15.68
N ASP A 70 -6.65 -3.97 -14.44
CA ASP A 70 -6.99 -5.21 -13.73
C ASP A 70 -7.82 -4.92 -12.47
N LEU A 71 -8.99 -5.53 -12.37
CA LEU A 71 -9.90 -5.37 -11.22
C LEU A 71 -9.35 -5.99 -9.93
N GLY A 72 -8.41 -6.95 -10.04
CA GLY A 72 -7.70 -7.52 -8.89
C GLY A 72 -6.58 -6.62 -8.36
N SER A 73 -6.26 -5.54 -9.07
CA SER A 73 -5.19 -4.59 -8.74
C SER A 73 -5.78 -3.22 -8.36
N GLY A 74 -5.14 -2.49 -7.45
CA GLY A 74 -5.65 -1.20 -7.00
C GLY A 74 -4.78 -0.49 -5.98
N GLY A 75 -5.16 0.75 -5.65
CA GLY A 75 -4.54 1.53 -4.59
C GLY A 75 -3.29 2.31 -5.03
N ASN A 76 -2.23 2.25 -4.22
CA ASN A 76 -1.00 3.00 -4.45
C ASN A 76 0.10 2.11 -5.04
N VAL A 77 1.09 2.75 -5.65
CA VAL A 77 2.32 2.08 -6.09
C VAL A 77 3.39 2.28 -5.03
N ASP A 78 3.97 1.20 -4.54
CA ASP A 78 5.16 1.20 -3.69
C ASP A 78 6.36 0.71 -4.49
N CYS A 79 7.54 1.25 -4.19
CA CYS A 79 8.78 0.85 -4.84
C CYS A 79 9.90 0.66 -3.82
N VAL A 80 10.85 -0.22 -4.11
CA VAL A 80 12.09 -0.38 -3.37
C VAL A 80 13.25 -0.43 -4.35
N ILE A 81 14.29 0.36 -4.09
CA ILE A 81 15.53 0.34 -4.87
C ILE A 81 16.55 -0.44 -4.06
N ILE A 82 17.11 -1.49 -4.66
CA ILE A 82 18.14 -2.34 -4.05
C ILE A 82 19.41 -2.17 -4.85
N THR A 83 20.43 -1.61 -4.20
CA THR A 83 21.75 -1.34 -4.75
C THR A 83 22.83 -2.15 -4.03
N LYS A 84 24.02 -2.26 -4.63
CA LYS A 84 25.17 -2.98 -4.06
C LYS A 84 25.68 -2.42 -2.73
N ASP A 85 25.26 -1.22 -2.35
CA ASP A 85 25.64 -0.55 -1.10
C ASP A 85 24.90 -1.11 0.13
N HIS A 86 24.06 -2.15 -0.07
CA HIS A 86 23.26 -2.77 0.99
C HIS A 86 22.37 -1.78 1.75
N SER A 87 21.92 -0.71 1.08
CA SER A 87 21.01 0.29 1.65
C SER A 87 19.69 0.38 0.86
N PRO A 88 18.72 -0.54 1.11
CA PRO A 88 17.45 -0.52 0.39
C PRO A 88 16.69 0.78 0.62
N LYS A 89 16.35 1.49 -0.47
CA LYS A 89 15.55 2.71 -0.41
C LYS A 89 14.09 2.38 -0.68
N HIS A 90 13.28 2.40 0.36
CA HIS A 90 11.83 2.22 0.28
C HIS A 90 11.13 3.54 -0.08
N ILE A 91 10.25 3.51 -1.08
CA ILE A 91 9.44 4.63 -1.55
C ILE A 91 7.97 4.25 -1.40
N ARG A 92 7.32 4.77 -0.36
CA ARG A 92 5.92 4.44 -0.01
C ARG A 92 5.08 5.69 0.23
N PRO A 93 4.17 6.07 -0.68
CA PRO A 93 3.99 5.54 -2.03
C PRO A 93 4.89 6.24 -3.05
N ALA A 94 5.34 5.50 -4.06
CA ALA A 94 5.99 6.01 -5.26
C ALA A 94 5.00 6.69 -6.22
N ALA A 95 3.74 6.24 -6.25
CA ALA A 95 2.65 6.90 -6.98
C ALA A 95 1.28 6.63 -6.33
N ARG A 96 0.33 7.56 -6.53
CA ARG A 96 -1.06 7.47 -6.06
C ARG A 96 -2.02 7.64 -7.26
N PRO A 97 -2.20 6.62 -8.11
CA PRO A 97 -3.01 6.74 -9.32
C PRO A 97 -4.51 6.88 -9.03
N THR A 98 -4.99 6.36 -7.90
CA THR A 98 -6.43 6.33 -7.57
C THR A 98 -6.75 7.10 -6.28
N PRO A 99 -6.58 8.44 -6.24
CA PRO A 99 -7.05 9.22 -5.11
C PRO A 99 -8.58 9.24 -5.08
N ARG A 100 -9.16 9.27 -3.89
CA ARG A 100 -10.61 9.47 -3.74
C ARG A 100 -10.96 10.88 -4.20
N THR A 101 -11.64 10.99 -5.34
CA THR A 101 -11.99 12.28 -5.96
C THR A 101 -13.18 12.97 -5.29
N PHE A 102 -14.13 12.19 -4.78
CA PHE A 102 -15.32 12.73 -4.12
C PHE A 102 -15.42 12.28 -2.66
N ARG A 103 -15.59 13.26 -1.78
CA ARG A 103 -16.01 13.08 -0.40
C ARG A 103 -17.19 14.02 -0.16
N ASN A 104 -18.25 13.53 0.47
CA ASN A 104 -19.38 14.37 0.84
C ASN A 104 -18.87 15.58 1.64
N PRO A 105 -19.03 16.84 1.14
CA PRO A 105 -18.55 18.03 1.83
C PRO A 105 -19.20 18.21 3.21
N ALA A 106 -20.46 17.79 3.36
CA ALA A 106 -21.17 17.85 4.64
C ALA A 106 -20.69 16.77 5.64
N GLY A 107 -19.88 15.81 5.19
CA GLY A 107 -19.48 14.65 5.98
C GLY A 107 -20.64 13.71 6.29
N TYR A 108 -20.39 12.76 7.19
CA TYR A 108 -21.42 11.87 7.74
C TYR A 108 -21.43 12.06 9.26
N LYS A 109 -22.18 13.06 9.72
CA LYS A 109 -22.44 13.29 11.14
C LYS A 109 -23.88 12.88 11.41
N PHE A 110 -24.06 11.95 12.35
CA PHE A 110 -25.38 11.51 12.78
C PHE A 110 -25.72 12.21 14.09
N PRO A 111 -26.97 12.64 14.30
CA PRO A 111 -27.40 13.18 15.60
C PRO A 111 -27.14 12.18 16.74
N ILE A 112 -26.83 12.69 17.92
CA ILE A 112 -26.70 11.86 19.13
C ILE A 112 -28.05 11.18 19.40
N GLY A 113 -28.01 9.90 19.75
CA GLY A 113 -29.21 9.06 19.90
C GLY A 113 -29.71 8.40 18.60
N THR A 114 -29.01 8.55 17.46
CA THR A 114 -29.39 7.87 16.20
C THR A 114 -29.36 6.33 16.32
N THR A 115 -28.43 5.79 17.10
CA THR A 115 -28.29 4.34 17.29
C THR A 115 -29.05 3.91 18.55
N PRO A 116 -30.06 3.01 18.45
CA PRO A 116 -30.76 2.52 19.63
C PRO A 116 -29.80 1.68 20.49
N VAL A 117 -29.72 2.01 21.78
CA VAL A 117 -28.86 1.31 22.76
C VAL A 117 -29.73 0.40 23.63
N VAL A 118 -29.41 -0.91 23.63
CA VAL A 118 -30.15 -1.91 24.43
C VAL A 118 -29.59 -2.02 25.85
N THR A 119 -28.27 -1.94 26.02
CA THR A 119 -27.62 -2.03 27.32
C THR A 119 -26.29 -1.29 27.29
N THR A 120 -26.02 -0.55 28.35
CA THR A 120 -24.74 0.14 28.56
C THR A 120 -24.01 -0.55 29.72
N VAL A 121 -22.74 -0.91 29.51
CA VAL A 121 -21.88 -1.52 30.54
C VAL A 121 -20.62 -0.68 30.67
N THR A 122 -20.38 -0.14 31.86
CA THR A 122 -19.14 0.57 32.17
C THR A 122 -18.04 -0.45 32.42
N LYS A 123 -16.97 -0.41 31.61
CA LYS A 123 -15.76 -1.21 31.81
C LYS A 123 -14.66 -0.33 32.38
N THR A 124 -14.22 -0.64 33.59
CA THR A 124 -13.01 -0.05 34.15
C THR A 124 -11.78 -0.71 33.55
N ILE A 125 -10.89 0.07 32.94
CA ILE A 125 -9.57 -0.39 32.52
C ILE A 125 -8.57 0.05 33.59
N ILE A 126 -7.95 -0.91 34.28
CA ILE A 126 -6.91 -0.63 35.26
C ILE A 126 -5.59 -0.48 34.52
N LYS A 127 -4.91 0.66 34.69
CA LYS A 127 -3.53 0.87 34.24
C LYS A 127 -2.68 1.15 35.48
N ASP A 128 -1.65 0.34 35.70
CA ASP A 128 -0.67 0.52 36.79
C ASP A 128 -1.25 0.61 38.22
N GLY A 129 -2.38 -0.06 38.47
CA GLY A 129 -2.97 -0.15 39.82
C GLY A 129 -3.93 0.98 40.21
N GLU A 130 -4.17 1.94 39.31
CA GLU A 130 -5.12 3.04 39.56
C GLU A 130 -6.37 2.92 38.67
N PHE A 131 -7.52 3.26 39.27
CA PHE A 131 -8.82 3.28 38.61
C PHE A 131 -8.98 4.61 37.87
N VAL A 132 -8.98 4.59 36.54
CA VAL A 132 -9.40 5.75 35.74
C VAL A 132 -10.85 5.54 35.30
N PRO A 133 -11.83 6.32 35.79
CA PRO A 133 -13.17 6.31 35.26
C PRO A 133 -13.14 6.85 33.82
N ILE A 134 -13.74 6.11 32.89
CA ILE A 134 -14.01 6.60 31.53
C ILE A 134 -15.50 6.94 31.54
N ASP A 135 -15.81 8.21 31.80
CA ASP A 135 -17.18 8.71 31.75
C ASP A 135 -17.68 8.62 30.31
N GLY A 136 -18.51 7.61 30.07
CA GLY A 136 -19.38 7.57 28.91
C GLY A 136 -20.51 8.55 29.17
N ASP A 137 -20.36 9.78 28.71
CA ASP A 137 -21.43 10.65 28.21
C ASP A 137 -20.81 11.96 27.73
N GLY A 138 -20.51 12.02 26.44
CA GLY A 138 -20.39 13.29 25.74
C GLY A 138 -21.78 13.88 25.60
N ASP A 139 -22.13 14.82 26.50
CA ASP A 139 -22.63 16.16 26.18
C ASP A 139 -23.36 16.79 27.38
N GLN A 140 -22.75 17.83 27.99
CA GLN A 140 -23.48 18.96 28.55
C GLN A 140 -22.78 20.27 28.15
N GLU A 141 -23.57 21.17 27.56
CA GLU A 141 -23.19 22.47 27.00
C GLU A 141 -22.69 23.49 28.03
N MET A 142 -21.71 24.30 27.58
CA MET A 142 -21.55 25.75 27.75
C MET A 142 -22.07 26.45 29.04
N VAL A 143 -21.16 27.01 29.85
CA VAL A 143 -21.40 28.31 30.52
C VAL A 143 -20.10 29.13 30.54
N GLN A 144 -20.20 30.36 30.05
CA GLN A 144 -19.20 31.42 30.08
C GLN A 144 -18.93 31.91 31.52
N ALA A 145 -17.67 32.25 31.81
CA ALA A 145 -17.25 33.49 32.48
C ALA A 145 -15.75 33.71 32.22
#